data_AF-A0A2T1GIM7-F1
#
_entry.id   AF-A0A2T1GIM7-F1
#
_cell.length_a   1.000
_cell.length_b   1.000
_cell.length_c   1.000
_cell.angle_alpha   90.00
_cell.angle_beta   90.00
_cell.angle_gamma   90.00
#
_symmetry.space_group_name_H-M   'P 1'
#
loop_
_entity.id
_entity.type
_entity.pdbx_description
1 polymer ?
#
loop_
_entity_poly.entity_id
_entity_poly.type
_entity_poly.pdbx_seq_one_letter_code
_entity_poly.pdbx_strand_id
1 'polypeptide(L)'
;MKISLVKLQQAAVMTGIALSGIEVGGAILPANALTFNFTPAAGTPQQAIDGFTTAGSLWSSLFTDNVTVNVNINFTALGARTLGEASSTTQSFGYDRVYGALNNDRTSADDNTAVNSLSKAPTFNMLINRTANSPNGAGSATPYLDNNGDANNKTVNLSTANAKALGLIANGNNNDASISFNNAFNWDFNRNDGISGGAFDFIGIAAHELGHSLGFLSGVDTLDGNASGTFYNDSQFTYVSPLDLLRYSPDSKNANAIDWTADARDKYFSIDGGVTNIAAFSTGDVFGDGRQNSHWKDNLGLGIMDPTISSGELLQITENDKRAFDVIGWNRAGNATPNAQVLNFVRDSNGIAGAGSVARADATAVPEPADFVGTLIFATITAKIAIYRRKQLHAATDKSV
;
A
#
# COMPACT_ATOMS: atom_id res chain seq x y z
N MET A 1 -25.11 -66.25 -33.38
CA MET A 1 -23.74 -66.52 -32.88
C MET A 1 -23.33 -65.30 -32.05
N LYS A 2 -22.83 -65.54 -30.83
CA LYS A 2 -22.74 -64.56 -29.73
C LYS A 2 -21.89 -63.32 -30.09
N ILE A 3 -22.44 -62.13 -29.83
CA ILE A 3 -21.70 -60.88 -29.70
C ILE A 3 -21.37 -60.74 -28.22
N SER A 4 -20.08 -60.77 -27.88
CA SER A 4 -19.59 -60.48 -26.54
C SER A 4 -18.71 -59.24 -26.59
N LEU A 5 -19.11 -58.24 -25.82
CA LEU A 5 -18.34 -57.03 -25.53
C LEU A 5 -17.01 -57.38 -24.85
N VAL A 6 -15.94 -56.67 -25.23
CA VAL A 6 -14.80 -56.43 -24.35
C VAL A 6 -14.65 -54.92 -24.23
N LYS A 7 -14.92 -54.38 -23.03
CA LYS A 7 -14.52 -53.02 -22.65
C LYS A 7 -13.04 -53.05 -22.30
N LEU A 8 -12.25 -52.20 -22.93
CA LEU A 8 -10.90 -51.85 -22.50
C LEU A 8 -10.88 -50.36 -22.16
N GLN A 9 -10.74 -50.06 -20.88
CA GLN A 9 -10.37 -48.74 -20.39
C GLN A 9 -8.92 -48.46 -20.82
N GLN A 10 -8.65 -47.32 -21.47
CA GLN A 10 -7.30 -46.80 -21.61
C GLN A 10 -7.28 -45.30 -21.36
N ALA A 11 -6.31 -44.93 -20.53
CA ALA A 11 -6.03 -43.62 -19.98
C ALA A 11 -5.68 -42.60 -21.06
N ALA A 12 -6.07 -41.35 -20.82
CA ALA A 12 -5.62 -40.20 -21.59
C ALA A 12 -4.09 -40.05 -21.42
N VAL A 13 -3.35 -40.31 -22.49
CA VAL A 13 -1.93 -39.94 -22.62
C VAL A 13 -1.88 -38.50 -23.10
N MET A 14 -1.38 -37.61 -22.24
CA MET A 14 -0.98 -36.25 -22.61
C MET A 14 0.08 -36.33 -23.72
N THR A 15 -0.21 -35.75 -24.87
CA THR A 15 0.76 -35.59 -25.95
C THR A 15 1.52 -34.29 -25.70
N GLY A 16 2.71 -34.40 -25.09
CA GLY A 16 3.69 -33.32 -25.08
C GLY A 16 4.23 -33.12 -26.49
N ILE A 17 4.00 -31.95 -27.07
CA ILE A 17 4.69 -31.55 -28.30
C ILE A 17 6.06 -31.04 -27.88
N ALA A 18 7.10 -31.81 -28.18
CA ALA A 18 8.48 -31.35 -28.16
C ALA A 18 8.72 -30.50 -29.41
N LEU A 19 8.84 -29.18 -29.24
CA LEU A 19 9.46 -28.30 -30.23
C LEU A 19 10.92 -28.07 -29.82
N SER A 20 11.83 -28.74 -30.51
CA SER A 20 13.24 -28.37 -30.57
C SER A 20 13.38 -27.10 -31.42
N GLY A 21 13.66 -25.97 -30.78
CA GLY A 21 13.89 -24.70 -31.46
C GLY A 21 14.82 -23.81 -30.65
N ILE A 22 16.04 -23.61 -31.18
CA ILE A 22 16.98 -22.50 -30.98
C ILE A 22 16.76 -21.68 -29.70
N GLU A 23 17.60 -21.93 -28.69
CA GLU A 23 17.72 -21.06 -27.51
C GLU A 23 18.31 -19.70 -27.92
N VAL A 24 17.43 -18.75 -28.24
CA VAL A 24 17.74 -17.34 -28.01
C VAL A 24 17.59 -17.14 -26.52
N GLY A 25 18.68 -16.77 -25.84
CA GLY A 25 18.73 -16.44 -24.41
C GLY A 25 17.89 -15.21 -24.08
N GLY A 26 16.57 -15.33 -24.17
CA GLY A 26 15.62 -14.40 -23.60
C GLY A 26 15.61 -14.60 -22.10
N ALA A 27 15.88 -13.53 -21.35
CA ALA A 27 15.61 -13.52 -19.92
C ALA A 27 14.15 -13.97 -19.71
N ILE A 28 13.94 -15.08 -18.99
CA ILE A 28 12.62 -15.46 -18.52
C ILE A 28 12.22 -14.36 -17.54
N LEU A 29 11.40 -13.40 -18.00
CA LEU A 29 10.81 -12.43 -17.10
C LEU A 29 9.98 -13.20 -16.08
N PRO A 30 10.12 -12.92 -14.77
CA PRO A 30 9.27 -13.56 -13.77
C PRO A 30 7.81 -13.29 -14.14
N ALA A 31 7.02 -14.35 -14.21
CA ALA A 31 5.60 -14.23 -14.49
C ALA A 31 4.93 -13.50 -13.33
N ASN A 32 3.94 -12.67 -13.64
CA ASN A 32 3.02 -12.11 -12.65
C ASN A 32 2.44 -13.24 -11.79
N ALA A 33 2.65 -13.18 -10.47
CA ALA A 33 2.32 -14.28 -9.57
C ALA A 33 1.51 -13.85 -8.33
N LEU A 34 1.32 -12.54 -8.12
CA LEU A 34 0.41 -12.06 -7.07
C LEU A 34 -1.00 -12.49 -7.44
N THR A 35 -1.69 -13.13 -6.50
CA THR A 35 -3.08 -13.57 -6.67
C THR A 35 -3.95 -13.07 -5.53
N PHE A 36 -5.22 -12.81 -5.82
CA PHE A 36 -6.23 -12.49 -4.82
C PHE A 36 -7.24 -13.63 -4.71
N ASN A 37 -7.53 -14.03 -3.48
CA ASN A 37 -8.57 -14.99 -3.16
C ASN A 37 -9.70 -14.25 -2.43
N PHE A 38 -10.80 -14.01 -3.13
CA PHE A 38 -11.95 -13.28 -2.59
C PHE A 38 -12.97 -14.24 -1.98
N THR A 39 -13.35 -13.98 -0.73
CA THR A 39 -14.43 -14.72 -0.04
C THR A 39 -15.64 -13.79 0.13
N PRO A 40 -16.67 -13.91 -0.74
CA PRO A 40 -17.84 -13.04 -0.66
C PRO A 40 -18.77 -13.41 0.49
N ALA A 41 -19.28 -12.40 1.18
CA ALA A 41 -20.40 -12.54 2.10
C ALA A 41 -21.66 -13.01 1.35
N ALA A 42 -22.51 -13.77 2.02
CA ALA A 42 -23.77 -14.25 1.45
C ALA A 42 -24.63 -13.08 0.94
N GLY A 43 -25.11 -13.18 -0.30
CA GLY A 43 -25.91 -12.14 -0.94
C GLY A 43 -25.10 -11.07 -1.68
N THR A 44 -23.77 -11.14 -1.67
CA THR A 44 -22.94 -10.28 -2.54
C THR A 44 -23.27 -10.57 -4.01
N PRO A 45 -23.68 -9.57 -4.80
CA PRO A 45 -24.06 -9.78 -6.20
C PRO A 45 -22.84 -10.08 -7.08
N GLN A 46 -23.03 -10.88 -8.12
CA GLN A 46 -21.93 -11.33 -8.99
C GLN A 46 -21.14 -10.16 -9.59
N GLN A 47 -21.80 -9.08 -10.02
CA GLN A 47 -21.12 -7.89 -10.55
C GLN A 47 -20.13 -7.25 -9.57
N ALA A 48 -20.41 -7.29 -8.26
CA ALA A 48 -19.49 -6.79 -7.25
C ALA A 48 -18.30 -7.74 -7.07
N ILE A 49 -18.55 -9.06 -7.10
CA ILE A 49 -17.48 -10.09 -7.06
C ILE A 49 -16.56 -9.93 -8.27
N ASP A 50 -17.12 -9.73 -9.46
CA ASP A 50 -16.37 -9.53 -10.71
C ASP A 50 -15.60 -8.20 -10.67
N GLY A 51 -16.19 -7.15 -10.09
CA GLY A 51 -15.54 -5.85 -9.87
C GLY A 51 -14.31 -5.98 -8.95
N PHE A 52 -14.45 -6.64 -7.80
CA PHE A 52 -13.31 -6.92 -6.90
C PHE A 52 -12.25 -7.80 -7.57
N THR A 53 -12.67 -8.82 -8.33
CA THR A 53 -11.77 -9.71 -9.08
C THR A 53 -10.97 -8.92 -10.12
N THR A 54 -11.63 -7.99 -10.82
CA THR A 54 -10.97 -7.11 -11.79
C THR A 54 -10.01 -6.17 -11.09
N ALA A 55 -10.39 -5.60 -9.94
CA ALA A 55 -9.53 -4.74 -9.13
C ALA A 55 -8.26 -5.47 -8.65
N GLY A 56 -8.41 -6.72 -8.18
CA GLY A 56 -7.28 -7.58 -7.84
C GLY A 56 -6.38 -7.86 -9.05
N SER A 57 -6.98 -8.07 -10.23
CA SER A 57 -6.22 -8.29 -11.47
C SER A 57 -5.37 -7.09 -11.88
N LEU A 58 -5.79 -5.85 -11.57
CA LEU A 58 -4.97 -4.66 -11.81
C LEU A 58 -3.66 -4.75 -11.04
N TRP A 59 -3.70 -5.06 -9.75
CA TRP A 59 -2.50 -5.24 -8.93
C TRP A 59 -1.70 -6.49 -9.30
N SER A 60 -2.38 -7.62 -9.51
CA SER A 60 -1.75 -8.88 -9.96
C SER A 60 -0.96 -8.70 -11.25
N SER A 61 -1.38 -7.79 -12.14
CA SER A 61 -0.66 -7.53 -13.40
C SER A 61 0.66 -6.77 -13.21
N LEU A 62 0.87 -6.16 -12.04
CA LEU A 62 2.00 -5.27 -11.75
C LEU A 62 3.08 -5.93 -10.90
N PHE A 63 2.79 -7.04 -10.23
CA PHE A 63 3.70 -7.65 -9.25
C PHE A 63 3.93 -9.14 -9.50
N THR A 64 5.15 -9.56 -9.19
CA THR A 64 5.67 -10.91 -9.48
C THR A 64 5.82 -11.78 -8.24
N ASP A 65 5.45 -11.27 -7.06
CA ASP A 65 5.48 -12.00 -5.80
C ASP A 65 4.50 -13.17 -5.83
N ASN A 66 4.99 -14.39 -5.56
CA ASN A 66 4.15 -15.58 -5.49
C ASN A 66 3.37 -15.64 -4.16
N VAL A 67 2.44 -14.71 -4.00
CA VAL A 67 1.64 -14.49 -2.80
C VAL A 67 0.16 -14.58 -3.14
N THR A 68 -0.61 -15.20 -2.25
CA THR A 68 -2.07 -15.14 -2.28
C THR A 68 -2.58 -14.25 -1.16
N VAL A 69 -3.26 -13.17 -1.53
CA VAL A 69 -3.90 -12.24 -0.61
C VAL A 69 -5.36 -12.65 -0.44
N ASN A 70 -5.74 -13.06 0.78
CA ASN A 70 -7.09 -13.51 1.08
C ASN A 70 -7.93 -12.34 1.59
N VAL A 71 -9.05 -12.06 0.93
CA VAL A 71 -9.88 -10.88 1.22
C VAL A 71 -11.33 -11.28 1.36
N ASN A 72 -11.92 -10.97 2.51
CA ASN A 72 -13.38 -11.03 2.66
C ASN A 72 -14.01 -9.82 1.98
N ILE A 73 -15.00 -10.03 1.13
CA ILE A 73 -15.71 -8.96 0.42
C ILE A 73 -17.19 -8.95 0.76
N ASN A 74 -17.79 -7.77 0.81
CA ASN A 74 -19.20 -7.59 1.07
C ASN A 74 -19.79 -6.44 0.25
N PHE A 75 -21.08 -6.51 -0.04
CA PHE A 75 -21.83 -5.44 -0.71
C PHE A 75 -23.18 -5.25 -0.03
N THR A 76 -23.22 -4.34 0.93
CA THR A 76 -24.31 -4.22 1.92
C THR A 76 -24.63 -2.76 2.20
N ALA A 77 -25.73 -2.47 2.89
CA ALA A 77 -26.01 -1.10 3.32
C ALA A 77 -25.00 -0.69 4.41
N LEU A 78 -24.33 0.44 4.22
CA LEU A 78 -23.47 1.10 5.21
C LEU A 78 -24.08 2.46 5.60
N GLY A 79 -23.34 3.24 6.41
CA GLY A 79 -23.74 4.61 6.75
C GLY A 79 -24.02 5.45 5.49
N ALA A 80 -24.97 6.39 5.58
CA ALA A 80 -25.49 7.14 4.42
C ALA A 80 -24.44 7.95 3.63
N ARG A 81 -23.23 8.12 4.17
CA ARG A 81 -22.13 8.89 3.56
C ARG A 81 -20.85 8.04 3.40
N THR A 82 -20.98 6.73 3.51
CA THR A 82 -19.86 5.79 3.46
C THR A 82 -19.97 4.99 2.17
N LEU A 83 -19.07 5.24 1.22
CA LEU A 83 -18.96 4.48 -0.03
C LEU A 83 -18.51 3.04 0.23
N GLY A 84 -17.53 2.89 1.10
CA GLY A 84 -17.01 1.61 1.54
C GLY A 84 -16.28 1.75 2.87
N GLU A 85 -16.01 0.60 3.47
CA GLU A 85 -15.11 0.45 4.60
C GLU A 85 -14.14 -0.69 4.28
N ALA A 86 -12.87 -0.48 4.61
CA ALA A 86 -11.84 -1.49 4.47
C ALA A 86 -11.03 -1.61 5.75
N SER A 87 -10.43 -2.78 5.95
CA SER A 87 -9.51 -3.06 7.04
C SER A 87 -8.47 -4.08 6.61
N SER A 88 -7.26 -3.93 7.13
CA SER A 88 -6.14 -4.86 6.95
C SER A 88 -5.88 -5.59 8.27
N THR A 89 -5.65 -6.90 8.20
CA THR A 89 -5.02 -7.65 9.29
C THR A 89 -3.55 -7.24 9.35
N THR A 90 -3.05 -6.88 10.53
CA THR A 90 -1.65 -6.45 10.68
C THR A 90 -0.90 -7.29 11.71
N GLN A 91 0.43 -7.28 11.58
CA GLN A 91 1.35 -7.90 12.52
C GLN A 91 2.60 -7.05 12.69
N SER A 92 3.11 -6.98 13.93
CA SER A 92 4.32 -6.23 14.26
C SER A 92 5.56 -7.12 14.24
N PHE A 93 6.67 -6.57 13.76
CA PHE A 93 7.97 -7.21 13.66
C PHE A 93 9.07 -6.28 14.16
N GLY A 94 10.19 -6.84 14.60
CA GLY A 94 11.40 -6.07 14.87
C GLY A 94 11.92 -5.43 13.58
N TYR A 95 12.36 -4.18 13.68
CA TYR A 95 12.90 -3.41 12.54
C TYR A 95 14.08 -4.12 11.88
N ASP A 96 14.94 -4.76 12.66
CA ASP A 96 16.07 -5.57 12.15
C ASP A 96 15.59 -6.70 11.22
N ARG A 97 14.48 -7.36 11.54
CA ARG A 97 13.88 -8.39 10.68
C ARG A 97 13.29 -7.78 9.41
N VAL A 98 12.62 -6.64 9.51
CA VAL A 98 12.01 -5.96 8.36
C VAL A 98 13.08 -5.41 7.42
N TYR A 99 14.11 -4.74 7.95
CA TYR A 99 15.27 -4.31 7.18
C TYR A 99 15.96 -5.50 6.49
N GLY A 100 16.16 -6.60 7.21
CA GLY A 100 16.75 -7.82 6.64
C GLY A 100 15.92 -8.39 5.49
N ALA A 101 14.59 -8.39 5.61
CA ALA A 101 13.68 -8.82 4.56
C ALA A 101 13.75 -7.89 3.33
N LEU A 102 13.60 -6.58 3.52
CA LEU A 102 13.73 -5.58 2.44
C LEU A 102 15.09 -5.67 1.73
N ASN A 103 16.18 -5.88 2.49
CA ASN A 103 17.51 -6.01 1.90
C ASN A 103 17.67 -7.28 1.05
N ASN A 104 16.99 -8.37 1.40
CA ASN A 104 17.00 -9.61 0.64
C ASN A 104 16.06 -9.55 -0.58
N ASP A 105 15.05 -8.69 -0.52
CA ASP A 105 14.00 -8.55 -1.54
C ASP A 105 14.31 -7.48 -2.60
N ARG A 106 15.56 -7.02 -2.69
CA ARG A 106 15.93 -5.97 -3.66
C ARG A 106 15.92 -6.53 -5.08
N THR A 107 14.93 -6.15 -5.89
CA THR A 107 14.82 -6.57 -7.29
C THR A 107 14.95 -5.41 -8.27
N SER A 108 14.81 -4.17 -7.79
CA SER A 108 14.87 -2.95 -8.59
C SER A 108 15.98 -1.97 -8.16
N ALA A 109 16.23 -0.94 -8.99
CA ALA A 109 17.12 0.16 -8.61
C ALA A 109 16.52 1.05 -7.51
N ASP A 110 15.18 1.12 -7.43
CA ASP A 110 14.48 1.87 -6.41
C ASP A 110 14.61 1.16 -5.05
N ASP A 111 14.51 -0.18 -4.99
CA ASP A 111 14.81 -0.95 -3.78
C ASP A 111 16.25 -0.74 -3.33
N ASN A 112 17.15 -0.68 -4.31
CA ASN A 112 18.55 -0.41 -4.03
C ASN A 112 18.72 0.97 -3.36
N THR A 113 18.04 1.99 -3.86
CA THR A 113 18.10 3.33 -3.30
C THR A 113 17.45 3.38 -1.91
N ALA A 114 16.23 2.85 -1.79
CA ALA A 114 15.46 2.78 -0.56
C ALA A 114 16.24 2.11 0.57
N VAL A 115 16.63 0.84 0.40
CA VAL A 115 17.33 0.07 1.44
C VAL A 115 18.66 0.70 1.84
N ASN A 116 19.39 1.32 0.90
CA ASN A 116 20.64 2.00 1.22
C ASN A 116 20.44 3.26 2.08
N SER A 117 19.26 3.87 2.03
CA SER A 117 18.92 5.06 2.83
C SER A 117 18.47 4.73 4.25
N LEU A 118 18.03 3.48 4.49
CA LEU A 118 17.52 3.03 5.79
C LEU A 118 18.65 2.82 6.81
N SER A 119 18.30 2.94 8.10
CA SER A 119 19.22 2.66 9.20
C SER A 119 19.62 1.18 9.20
N LYS A 120 20.92 0.89 9.31
CA LYS A 120 21.45 -0.48 9.45
C LYS A 120 21.48 -0.98 10.89
N ALA A 121 21.29 -0.07 11.85
CA ALA A 121 21.14 -0.45 13.25
C ALA A 121 19.78 -1.14 13.44
N PRO A 122 19.56 -1.92 14.52
CA PRO A 122 18.24 -2.51 14.82
C PRO A 122 17.20 -1.46 15.26
N THR A 123 17.45 -0.18 15.00
CA THR A 123 16.61 0.97 15.33
C THR A 123 16.63 1.99 14.20
N PHE A 124 15.60 2.82 14.13
CA PHE A 124 15.55 4.01 13.27
C PHE A 124 15.17 5.24 14.10
N ASN A 125 15.50 6.42 13.59
CA ASN A 125 15.14 7.68 14.22
C ASN A 125 13.86 8.22 13.57
N MET A 126 13.01 8.87 14.36
CA MET A 126 11.82 9.56 13.85
C MET A 126 11.70 10.96 14.46
N LEU A 127 11.18 11.91 13.69
CA LEU A 127 10.52 13.07 14.28
C LEU A 127 9.11 12.66 14.70
N ILE A 128 8.75 12.98 15.94
CA ILE A 128 7.43 12.72 16.50
C ILE A 128 6.97 13.94 17.31
N ASN A 129 5.66 14.07 17.54
CA ASN A 129 5.07 15.10 18.38
C ASN A 129 3.88 14.51 19.16
N ARG A 130 3.24 15.33 20.01
CA ARG A 130 1.95 15.02 20.65
C ARG A 130 1.94 13.78 21.55
N THR A 131 3.09 13.39 22.06
CA THR A 131 3.27 12.32 23.04
C THR A 131 3.18 12.87 24.47
N ALA A 132 2.87 12.01 25.43
CA ALA A 132 2.78 12.36 26.85
C ALA A 132 4.14 12.77 27.43
N ASN A 133 5.23 12.18 26.93
CA ASN A 133 6.60 12.39 27.37
C ASN A 133 7.39 13.35 26.46
N SER A 134 6.71 14.12 25.61
CA SER A 134 7.38 15.13 24.78
C SER A 134 8.22 16.09 25.64
N PRO A 135 9.48 16.37 25.27
CA PRO A 135 10.34 17.31 26.00
C PRO A 135 9.81 18.75 25.96
N ASN A 136 8.90 19.05 25.03
CA ASN A 136 8.24 20.35 24.89
C ASN A 136 6.94 20.44 25.71
N GLY A 137 6.66 19.46 26.58
CA GLY A 137 5.44 19.33 27.36
C GLY A 137 4.47 18.31 26.75
N ALA A 138 3.71 17.63 27.62
CA ALA A 138 2.77 16.59 27.22
C ALA A 138 1.78 17.08 26.14
N GLY A 139 1.71 16.36 25.03
CA GLY A 139 0.82 16.69 23.91
C GLY A 139 1.28 17.86 23.05
N SER A 140 2.49 18.39 23.25
CA SER A 140 3.01 19.50 22.46
C SER A 140 3.05 19.18 20.97
N ALA A 141 2.59 20.14 20.15
CA ALA A 141 2.65 20.04 18.70
C ALA A 141 4.07 20.21 18.14
N THR A 142 5.01 20.75 18.94
CA THR A 142 6.40 20.96 18.53
C THR A 142 7.10 19.61 18.35
N PRO A 143 7.53 19.27 17.12
CA PRO A 143 8.27 18.04 16.86
C PRO A 143 9.54 17.94 17.71
N TYR A 144 9.88 16.72 18.08
CA TYR A 144 11.16 16.40 18.69
C TYR A 144 11.73 15.13 18.05
N LEU A 145 13.05 15.01 18.10
CA LEU A 145 13.74 13.81 17.64
C LEU A 145 13.58 12.71 18.68
N ASP A 146 12.97 11.61 18.26
CA ASP A 146 12.95 10.36 18.98
C ASP A 146 13.94 9.38 18.34
N ASN A 147 15.00 9.12 19.07
CA ASN A 147 16.15 8.29 18.69
C ASN A 147 16.68 7.48 19.88
N ASN A 148 15.82 7.26 20.88
CA ASN A 148 16.20 6.61 22.13
C ASN A 148 16.27 5.08 21.99
N GLY A 149 15.81 4.54 20.86
CA GLY A 149 15.82 3.12 20.56
C GLY A 149 14.82 2.33 21.42
N ASP A 150 13.72 2.93 21.84
CA ASP A 150 12.66 2.20 22.53
C ASP A 150 11.71 1.50 21.53
N ALA A 151 10.54 1.06 21.99
CA ALA A 151 9.68 0.15 21.26
C ALA A 151 9.19 0.71 19.92
N ASN A 152 8.91 2.01 19.79
CA ASN A 152 8.43 2.60 18.53
C ASN A 152 9.57 2.77 17.49
N ASN A 153 10.82 2.93 17.93
CA ASN A 153 12.02 2.99 17.07
C ASN A 153 12.52 1.60 16.65
N LYS A 154 11.92 0.53 17.17
CA LYS A 154 12.35 -0.88 16.96
C LYS A 154 11.29 -1.76 16.33
N THR A 155 10.06 -1.25 16.17
CA THR A 155 8.92 -2.06 15.77
C THR A 155 8.28 -1.48 14.51
N VAL A 156 8.04 -2.34 13.53
CA VAL A 156 7.33 -1.98 12.30
C VAL A 156 6.07 -2.85 12.22
N ASN A 157 4.93 -2.23 11.91
CA ASN A 157 3.63 -2.87 11.77
C ASN A 157 3.29 -3.01 10.27
N LEU A 158 3.13 -4.24 9.80
CA LEU A 158 2.86 -4.57 8.41
C LEU A 158 1.47 -5.14 8.26
N SER A 159 0.80 -4.91 7.12
CA SER A 159 -0.31 -5.78 6.74
C SER A 159 0.21 -7.20 6.56
N THR A 160 -0.61 -8.22 6.84
CA THR A 160 -0.18 -9.61 6.65
C THR A 160 0.11 -9.91 5.18
N ALA A 161 -0.56 -9.26 4.23
CA ALA A 161 -0.23 -9.36 2.81
C ALA A 161 1.19 -8.85 2.51
N ASN A 162 1.58 -7.69 3.02
CA ASN A 162 2.92 -7.14 2.83
C ASN A 162 3.98 -7.99 3.56
N ALA A 163 3.66 -8.53 4.74
CA ALA A 163 4.53 -9.45 5.45
C ALA A 163 4.74 -10.79 4.70
N LYS A 164 3.74 -11.26 3.93
CA LYS A 164 3.90 -12.43 3.03
C LYS A 164 4.85 -12.11 1.88
N ALA A 165 4.70 -10.94 1.25
CA ALA A 165 5.57 -10.51 0.14
C ALA A 165 7.04 -10.49 0.55
N LEU A 166 7.32 -9.89 1.73
CA LEU A 166 8.66 -9.86 2.33
C LEU A 166 9.13 -11.21 2.93
N GLY A 167 8.33 -12.28 2.85
CA GLY A 167 8.66 -13.59 3.42
C GLY A 167 8.79 -13.61 4.94
N LEU A 168 8.27 -12.60 5.65
CA LEU A 168 8.29 -12.51 7.11
C LEU A 168 7.33 -13.51 7.77
N ILE A 169 6.28 -13.89 7.04
CA ILE A 169 5.32 -14.94 7.38
C ILE A 169 5.05 -15.82 6.16
N ALA A 170 4.54 -17.04 6.40
CA ALA A 170 4.20 -17.96 5.32
C ALA A 170 2.97 -17.48 4.52
N ASN A 171 2.92 -17.85 3.24
CA ASN A 171 1.76 -17.65 2.36
C ASN A 171 0.60 -18.60 2.74
N GLY A 172 -0.04 -18.32 3.88
CA GLY A 172 -1.15 -19.09 4.42
C GLY A 172 -2.53 -18.55 4.03
N ASN A 173 -3.57 -19.31 4.41
CA ASN A 173 -4.97 -19.05 4.06
C ASN A 173 -5.70 -18.13 5.05
N ASN A 174 -4.98 -17.50 5.99
CA ASN A 174 -5.59 -16.55 6.91
C ASN A 174 -6.04 -15.31 6.15
N ASN A 175 -7.13 -14.70 6.63
CA ASN A 175 -7.68 -13.49 6.04
C ASN A 175 -6.73 -12.30 6.23
N ASP A 176 -6.35 -11.65 5.13
CA ASP A 176 -5.43 -10.52 5.11
C ASP A 176 -6.16 -9.17 5.16
N ALA A 177 -7.39 -9.11 4.62
CA ALA A 177 -8.18 -7.88 4.60
C ALA A 177 -9.68 -8.15 4.57
N SER A 178 -10.48 -7.13 4.87
CA SER A 178 -11.94 -7.16 4.70
C SER A 178 -12.40 -5.85 4.10
N ILE A 179 -13.20 -5.92 3.04
CA ILE A 179 -13.70 -4.76 2.31
C ILE A 179 -15.22 -4.89 2.15
N SER A 180 -15.97 -3.87 2.55
CA SER A 180 -17.42 -3.79 2.36
C SER A 180 -17.76 -2.53 1.58
N PHE A 181 -18.45 -2.66 0.45
CA PHE A 181 -18.97 -1.51 -0.30
C PHE A 181 -20.45 -1.33 -0.08
N ASN A 182 -20.88 -0.06 -0.10
CA ASN A 182 -22.24 0.33 0.20
C ASN A 182 -23.16 0.11 -1.01
N ASN A 183 -24.22 -0.68 -0.83
CA ASN A 183 -25.18 -0.97 -1.88
C ASN A 183 -26.19 0.17 -2.18
N ALA A 184 -26.12 1.29 -1.43
CA ALA A 184 -27.00 2.44 -1.60
C ALA A 184 -26.48 3.48 -2.61
N PHE A 185 -25.25 3.33 -3.11
CA PHE A 185 -24.64 4.25 -4.07
C PHE A 185 -24.81 3.78 -5.51
N ASN A 186 -24.71 4.72 -6.45
CA ASN A 186 -24.67 4.41 -7.87
C ASN A 186 -23.23 4.03 -8.26
N TRP A 187 -23.04 2.83 -8.77
CA TRP A 187 -21.74 2.25 -9.08
C TRP A 187 -21.60 1.98 -10.56
N ASP A 188 -20.45 2.32 -11.12
CA ASP A 188 -20.02 1.86 -12.43
C ASP A 188 -19.08 0.66 -12.24
N PHE A 189 -19.44 -0.47 -12.86
CA PHE A 189 -18.68 -1.72 -12.80
C PHE A 189 -17.85 -1.95 -14.07
N ASN A 190 -17.89 -1.03 -15.04
CA ASN A 190 -17.10 -1.11 -16.26
C ASN A 190 -16.31 0.18 -16.46
N ARG A 191 -14.99 0.09 -16.39
CA ARG A 191 -14.11 1.25 -16.56
C ARG A 191 -13.56 1.44 -17.98
N ASN A 192 -13.91 0.55 -18.92
CA ASN A 192 -13.31 0.53 -20.26
C ASN A 192 -13.85 1.63 -21.19
N ASP A 193 -14.98 2.24 -20.84
CA ASP A 193 -15.68 3.30 -21.55
C ASP A 193 -15.72 4.62 -20.75
N GLY A 194 -14.84 4.75 -19.75
CA GLY A 194 -14.89 5.82 -18.75
C GLY A 194 -15.81 5.48 -17.60
N ILE A 195 -16.12 6.45 -16.75
CA ILE A 195 -17.05 6.29 -15.63
C ILE A 195 -18.29 7.13 -15.89
N SER A 196 -19.45 6.50 -15.82
CA SER A 196 -20.74 7.14 -16.05
C SER A 196 -20.94 8.34 -15.12
N GLY A 197 -21.48 9.44 -15.64
CA GLY A 197 -21.78 10.63 -14.85
C GLY A 197 -22.72 10.30 -13.68
N GLY A 198 -22.33 10.69 -12.46
CA GLY A 198 -23.09 10.41 -11.23
C GLY A 198 -22.95 8.98 -10.70
N ALA A 199 -22.09 8.15 -11.28
CA ALA A 199 -21.68 6.85 -10.73
C ALA A 199 -20.26 6.92 -10.14
N PHE A 200 -19.93 6.02 -9.22
CA PHE A 200 -18.58 5.85 -8.69
C PHE A 200 -17.87 4.67 -9.34
N ASP A 201 -16.57 4.81 -9.61
CA ASP A 201 -15.73 3.74 -10.16
C ASP A 201 -15.57 2.59 -9.15
N PHE A 202 -16.39 1.55 -9.28
CA PHE A 202 -16.33 0.41 -8.35
C PHE A 202 -14.96 -0.27 -8.39
N ILE A 203 -14.42 -0.48 -9.60
CA ILE A 203 -13.14 -1.19 -9.79
C ILE A 203 -11.99 -0.33 -9.28
N GLY A 204 -12.00 0.98 -9.57
CA GLY A 204 -11.02 1.94 -9.09
C GLY A 204 -10.98 2.02 -7.56
N ILE A 205 -12.14 2.21 -6.92
CA ILE A 205 -12.21 2.27 -5.45
C ILE A 205 -11.83 0.90 -4.85
N ALA A 206 -12.26 -0.23 -5.44
CA ALA A 206 -11.84 -1.54 -4.97
C ALA A 206 -10.32 -1.73 -5.06
N ALA A 207 -9.69 -1.23 -6.13
CA ALA A 207 -8.23 -1.29 -6.27
C ALA A 207 -7.53 -0.37 -5.25
N HIS A 208 -8.08 0.79 -4.96
CA HIS A 208 -7.62 1.66 -3.87
C HIS A 208 -7.62 0.92 -2.52
N GLU A 209 -8.73 0.29 -2.13
CA GLU A 209 -8.81 -0.44 -0.85
C GLU A 209 -7.87 -1.66 -0.79
N LEU A 210 -7.67 -2.33 -1.93
CA LEU A 210 -6.66 -3.38 -2.03
C LEU A 210 -5.24 -2.81 -1.87
N GLY A 211 -4.97 -1.58 -2.29
CA GLY A 211 -3.70 -0.90 -2.04
C GLY A 211 -3.37 -0.76 -0.54
N HIS A 212 -4.36 -0.41 0.29
CA HIS A 212 -4.18 -0.45 1.75
C HIS A 212 -3.93 -1.88 2.26
N SER A 213 -4.64 -2.87 1.72
CA SER A 213 -4.42 -4.28 2.06
C SER A 213 -2.99 -4.72 1.75
N LEU A 214 -2.42 -4.25 0.63
CA LEU A 214 -1.05 -4.48 0.20
C LEU A 214 0.00 -3.71 1.00
N GLY A 215 -0.36 -2.81 1.91
CA GLY A 215 0.58 -2.17 2.83
C GLY A 215 0.79 -0.68 2.62
N PHE A 216 -0.04 -0.02 1.79
CA PHE A 216 -0.10 1.43 1.74
C PHE A 216 -0.79 1.98 3.01
N LEU A 217 -0.07 1.95 4.12
CA LEU A 217 -0.57 2.24 5.46
C LEU A 217 0.35 3.28 6.11
N SER A 218 -0.17 4.05 7.06
CA SER A 218 0.66 4.92 7.89
C SER A 218 0.25 4.80 9.35
N GLY A 219 1.22 4.59 10.23
CA GLY A 219 1.00 4.64 11.66
C GLY A 219 0.68 6.05 12.17
N VAL A 220 1.00 7.09 11.38
CA VAL A 220 0.72 8.48 11.74
C VAL A 220 -0.78 8.72 11.90
N ASP A 221 -1.64 7.95 11.23
CA ASP A 221 -3.09 7.99 11.46
C ASP A 221 -3.47 7.64 12.91
N THR A 222 -2.74 6.71 13.53
CA THR A 222 -2.94 6.35 14.93
C THR A 222 -2.47 7.47 15.85
N LEU A 223 -1.34 8.11 15.55
CA LEU A 223 -0.86 9.27 16.30
C LEU A 223 -1.85 10.45 16.21
N ASP A 224 -2.23 10.82 14.99
CA ASP A 224 -3.13 11.94 14.69
C ASP A 224 -4.48 11.78 15.40
N GLY A 225 -5.09 10.58 15.33
CA GLY A 225 -6.35 10.28 16.01
C GLY A 225 -6.26 10.20 17.55
N ASN A 226 -5.09 9.89 18.12
CA ASN A 226 -4.87 9.77 19.57
C ASN A 226 -4.20 10.99 20.20
N ALA A 227 -3.85 12.00 19.42
CA ALA A 227 -3.22 13.23 19.89
C ALA A 227 -4.22 14.25 20.49
N SER A 228 -5.30 13.76 21.12
CA SER A 228 -6.27 14.59 21.85
C SER A 228 -6.80 13.89 23.10
N GLY A 229 -7.05 14.67 24.16
CA GLY A 229 -7.55 14.16 25.43
C GLY A 229 -6.45 13.45 26.24
N THR A 230 -6.30 12.14 26.07
CA THR A 230 -5.27 11.35 26.76
C THR A 230 -4.08 11.15 25.84
N PHE A 231 -2.92 11.67 26.23
CA PHE A 231 -1.67 11.45 25.51
C PHE A 231 -1.01 10.13 25.97
N TYR A 232 -0.32 9.49 25.05
CA TYR A 232 0.45 8.26 25.28
C TYR A 232 1.94 8.54 25.14
N ASN A 233 2.78 7.77 25.82
CA ASN A 233 4.23 7.86 25.60
C ASN A 233 4.57 7.43 24.17
N ASP A 234 5.62 8.01 23.58
CA ASP A 234 6.19 7.60 22.29
C ASP A 234 6.32 6.08 22.12
N SER A 235 6.89 5.40 23.12
CA SER A 235 7.09 3.94 23.09
C SER A 235 5.81 3.10 22.93
N GLN A 236 4.62 3.67 23.12
CA GLN A 236 3.35 2.98 22.90
C GLN A 236 2.90 3.02 21.44
N PHE A 237 3.50 3.87 20.61
CA PHE A 237 3.17 4.06 19.22
C PHE A 237 3.97 3.12 18.31
N THR A 238 3.83 1.81 18.51
CA THR A 238 4.54 0.77 17.73
C THR A 238 3.88 0.47 16.38
N TYR A 239 3.45 1.52 15.67
CA TYR A 239 2.59 1.44 14.47
C TYR A 239 3.26 1.92 13.19
N VAL A 240 4.56 2.26 13.23
CA VAL A 240 5.34 2.64 12.04
C VAL A 240 5.17 1.58 10.96
N SER A 241 4.69 1.97 9.78
CA SER A 241 4.57 1.07 8.63
C SER A 241 5.86 1.07 7.80
N PRO A 242 6.04 0.12 6.87
CA PRO A 242 7.13 0.21 5.89
C PRO A 242 7.09 1.48 5.04
N LEU A 243 5.89 1.99 4.72
CA LEU A 243 5.74 3.25 3.98
C LEU A 243 6.20 4.46 4.82
N ASP A 244 5.97 4.45 6.13
CA ASP A 244 6.44 5.50 7.04
C ASP A 244 7.97 5.58 7.08
N LEU A 245 8.69 4.48 6.84
CA LEU A 245 10.16 4.48 6.75
C LEU A 245 10.68 5.36 5.60
N LEU A 246 9.80 5.73 4.68
CA LEU A 246 10.07 6.48 3.45
C LEU A 246 9.33 7.82 3.42
N ARG A 247 8.77 8.22 4.57
CA ARG A 247 8.07 9.49 4.79
C ARG A 247 9.04 10.51 5.37
N TYR A 248 9.21 11.63 4.68
CA TYR A 248 10.15 12.68 5.07
C TYR A 248 9.52 14.07 5.02
N SER A 249 10.16 15.01 5.71
CA SER A 249 9.99 16.45 5.55
C SER A 249 11.37 17.10 5.48
N PRO A 250 11.47 18.40 5.14
CA PRO A 250 12.74 19.11 5.25
C PRO A 250 13.37 19.01 6.65
N ASP A 251 12.55 19.06 7.70
CA ASP A 251 13.02 18.96 9.09
C ASP A 251 13.51 17.56 9.43
N SER A 252 12.78 16.52 9.01
CA SER A 252 13.15 15.13 9.33
C SER A 252 14.41 14.71 8.58
N LYS A 253 14.56 15.12 7.32
CA LYS A 253 15.78 14.96 6.54
C LYS A 253 16.97 15.59 7.25
N ASN A 254 16.83 16.83 7.72
CA ASN A 254 17.90 17.53 8.45
C ASN A 254 18.23 16.85 9.80
N ALA A 255 17.25 16.22 10.43
CA ALA A 255 17.43 15.42 11.63
C ALA A 255 17.92 13.98 11.36
N ASN A 256 18.13 13.60 10.09
CA ASN A 256 18.46 12.24 9.67
C ASN A 256 17.46 11.20 10.25
N ALA A 257 16.18 11.50 10.09
CA ALA A 257 15.05 10.78 10.65
C ALA A 257 13.88 10.73 9.67
N ILE A 258 13.01 9.73 9.83
CA ILE A 258 11.71 9.70 9.17
C ILE A 258 10.80 10.76 9.80
N ASP A 259 9.76 11.21 9.11
CA ASP A 259 8.77 12.11 9.69
C ASP A 259 7.50 11.36 10.09
N TRP A 260 7.35 11.14 11.41
CA TRP A 260 6.21 10.46 12.02
C TRP A 260 5.38 11.43 12.87
N THR A 261 5.30 12.69 12.46
CA THR A 261 4.55 13.74 13.18
C THR A 261 3.11 13.88 12.70
N ALA A 262 2.21 14.22 13.62
CA ALA A 262 0.84 14.63 13.33
C ALA A 262 0.74 16.16 13.32
N ASP A 263 0.94 16.76 12.16
CA ASP A 263 0.81 18.20 11.90
C ASP A 263 0.69 18.51 10.40
N ALA A 264 0.30 19.75 10.09
CA ALA A 264 0.06 20.24 8.74
C ALA A 264 1.33 20.58 7.91
N ARG A 265 2.55 20.32 8.41
CA ARG A 265 3.77 20.56 7.61
C ARG A 265 3.81 19.59 6.43
N ASP A 266 4.33 20.02 5.29
CA ASP A 266 4.45 19.17 4.11
C ASP A 266 5.29 17.92 4.40
N LYS A 267 4.72 16.75 4.08
CA LYS A 267 5.37 15.44 4.14
C LYS A 267 5.40 14.86 2.73
N TYR A 268 6.47 14.15 2.41
CA TYR A 268 6.66 13.57 1.09
C TYR A 268 7.29 12.18 1.14
N PHE A 269 7.01 11.42 0.10
CA PHE A 269 7.65 10.15 -0.19
C PHE A 269 9.03 10.37 -0.80
N SER A 270 10.01 9.67 -0.24
CA SER A 270 11.40 9.70 -0.70
C SER A 270 12.06 8.35 -0.41
N ILE A 271 12.79 7.86 -1.40
CA ILE A 271 13.53 6.58 -1.32
C ILE A 271 15.03 6.79 -1.08
N ASP A 272 15.48 8.03 -0.96
CA ASP A 272 16.90 8.41 -0.87
C ASP A 272 17.20 9.20 0.41
N GLY A 273 16.53 8.86 1.51
CA GLY A 273 16.77 9.46 2.82
C GLY A 273 16.25 10.90 2.94
N GLY A 274 15.19 11.23 2.20
CA GLY A 274 14.60 12.57 2.15
C GLY A 274 15.29 13.50 1.15
N VAL A 275 16.23 13.03 0.31
CA VAL A 275 16.94 13.91 -0.63
C VAL A 275 16.03 14.41 -1.75
N THR A 276 15.28 13.51 -2.38
CA THR A 276 14.34 13.79 -3.46
C THR A 276 12.91 13.72 -2.95
N ASN A 277 12.12 14.76 -3.21
CA ASN A 277 10.67 14.74 -3.00
C ASN A 277 9.99 14.13 -4.24
N ILE A 278 9.47 12.90 -4.11
CA ILE A 278 8.86 12.15 -5.23
C ILE A 278 7.37 12.46 -5.34
N ALA A 279 6.64 12.36 -4.23
CA ALA A 279 5.20 12.60 -4.17
C ALA A 279 4.82 13.12 -2.78
N ALA A 280 3.84 14.02 -2.71
CA ALA A 280 3.35 14.56 -1.44
C ALA A 280 2.38 13.55 -0.77
N PHE A 281 2.47 13.45 0.56
CA PHE A 281 1.50 12.73 1.38
C PHE A 281 0.43 13.69 1.91
N SER A 282 -0.74 13.14 2.20
CA SER A 282 -1.71 13.78 3.10
C SER A 282 -1.12 13.94 4.51
N THR A 283 -1.58 14.96 5.24
CA THR A 283 -0.94 15.44 6.49
C THR A 283 -1.74 15.15 7.76
N GLY A 284 -2.95 14.58 7.65
CA GLY A 284 -3.73 14.08 8.78
C GLY A 284 -5.15 14.65 8.83
N ASP A 285 -6.07 13.84 9.36
CA ASP A 285 -7.50 14.18 9.48
C ASP A 285 -7.74 15.22 10.59
N VAL A 286 -7.04 15.08 11.72
CA VAL A 286 -7.27 15.90 12.92
C VAL A 286 -6.36 17.13 12.95
N PHE A 287 -5.07 16.96 12.64
CA PHE A 287 -4.07 18.02 12.79
C PHE A 287 -3.37 18.43 11.48
N GLY A 288 -3.86 17.92 10.35
CA GLY A 288 -3.35 18.21 9.01
C GLY A 288 -4.39 18.85 8.09
N ASP A 289 -4.47 18.30 6.87
CA ASP A 289 -5.30 18.75 5.75
C ASP A 289 -6.70 18.13 5.71
N GLY A 290 -7.09 17.41 6.76
CA GLY A 290 -8.38 16.72 6.82
C GLY A 290 -8.40 15.41 6.05
N ARG A 291 -7.23 14.88 5.66
CA ARG A 291 -7.08 13.61 4.93
C ARG A 291 -6.12 12.67 5.67
N GLN A 292 -6.40 11.37 5.65
CA GLN A 292 -5.59 10.37 6.35
C GLN A 292 -4.16 10.32 5.80
N ASN A 293 -3.17 10.15 6.69
CA ASN A 293 -1.75 10.08 6.38
C ASN A 293 -1.37 8.89 5.51
N SER A 294 -2.18 7.83 5.52
CA SER A 294 -2.10 6.65 4.65
C SER A 294 -2.47 6.92 3.19
N HIS A 295 -2.36 8.16 2.71
CA HIS A 295 -2.75 8.57 1.36
C HIS A 295 -1.77 9.55 0.72
N TRP A 296 -1.77 9.57 -0.61
CA TRP A 296 -1.20 10.70 -1.34
C TRP A 296 -1.93 12.00 -1.00
N LYS A 297 -1.33 13.13 -1.35
CA LYS A 297 -1.99 14.43 -1.25
C LYS A 297 -3.13 14.51 -2.27
N ASP A 298 -4.30 14.89 -1.77
CA ASP A 298 -5.55 15.07 -2.52
C ASP A 298 -5.40 16.09 -3.68
N ASN A 299 -6.15 15.89 -4.76
CA ASN A 299 -6.27 16.78 -5.93
C ASN A 299 -4.98 17.04 -6.74
N LEU A 300 -3.96 16.19 -6.61
CA LEU A 300 -2.71 16.33 -7.37
C LEU A 300 -2.53 15.25 -8.46
N GLY A 301 -3.50 14.34 -8.63
CA GLY A 301 -3.42 13.25 -9.62
C GLY A 301 -2.22 12.33 -9.38
N LEU A 302 -1.81 12.15 -8.12
CA LEU A 302 -0.56 11.49 -7.76
C LEU A 302 -0.63 9.97 -7.86
N GLY A 303 -1.81 9.38 -7.83
CA GLY A 303 -1.98 7.94 -7.81
C GLY A 303 -3.37 7.50 -7.40
N ILE A 304 -3.59 6.18 -7.41
CA ILE A 304 -4.86 5.58 -7.00
C ILE A 304 -5.09 5.74 -5.50
N MET A 305 -4.02 5.90 -4.70
CA MET A 305 -4.08 6.11 -3.25
C MET A 305 -4.42 7.57 -2.88
N ASP A 306 -5.23 8.24 -3.70
CA ASP A 306 -5.82 9.55 -3.41
C ASP A 306 -6.92 9.41 -2.34
N PRO A 307 -6.99 10.29 -1.31
CA PRO A 307 -7.95 10.16 -0.22
C PRO A 307 -9.40 10.49 -0.61
N THR A 308 -9.65 11.06 -1.78
CA THR A 308 -11.01 11.30 -2.24
C THR A 308 -11.29 10.85 -3.66
N ILE A 309 -12.59 10.70 -3.93
CA ILE A 309 -13.10 10.44 -5.25
C ILE A 309 -14.39 11.22 -5.49
N SER A 310 -14.54 11.69 -6.73
CA SER A 310 -15.76 12.29 -7.25
C SER A 310 -16.54 11.32 -8.13
N SER A 311 -17.87 11.48 -8.20
CA SER A 311 -18.68 10.70 -9.16
C SER A 311 -18.27 11.04 -10.60
N GLY A 312 -18.14 10.03 -11.47
CA GLY A 312 -17.67 10.19 -12.84
C GLY A 312 -16.14 10.20 -12.99
N GLU A 313 -15.40 10.10 -11.89
CA GLU A 313 -13.93 10.06 -11.89
C GLU A 313 -13.41 8.65 -12.13
N LEU A 314 -12.42 8.52 -13.04
CA LEU A 314 -11.71 7.28 -13.31
C LEU A 314 -10.41 7.24 -12.51
N LEU A 315 -10.31 6.35 -11.51
CA LEU A 315 -9.11 6.23 -10.69
C LEU A 315 -8.01 5.42 -11.40
N GLN A 316 -6.76 5.87 -11.32
CA GLN A 316 -5.65 5.25 -12.05
C GLN A 316 -4.46 4.91 -11.16
N ILE A 317 -3.91 3.71 -11.32
CA ILE A 317 -2.62 3.33 -10.72
C ILE A 317 -1.51 4.00 -11.53
N THR A 318 -0.70 4.82 -10.87
CA THR A 318 0.40 5.59 -11.45
C THR A 318 1.76 4.97 -11.13
N GLU A 319 2.84 5.59 -11.62
CA GLU A 319 4.21 5.19 -11.24
C GLU A 319 4.53 5.47 -9.77
N ASN A 320 3.90 6.46 -9.13
CA ASN A 320 4.11 6.72 -7.70
C ASN A 320 3.59 5.56 -6.86
N ASP A 321 2.40 5.05 -7.19
CA ASP A 321 1.83 3.87 -6.52
C ASP A 321 2.77 2.67 -6.69
N LYS A 322 3.13 2.34 -7.94
CA LYS A 322 4.01 1.20 -8.23
C LYS A 322 5.34 1.30 -7.51
N ARG A 323 5.97 2.48 -7.52
CA ARG A 323 7.24 2.72 -6.82
C ARG A 323 7.09 2.57 -5.32
N ALA A 324 6.02 3.11 -4.73
CA ALA A 324 5.77 2.99 -3.29
C ALA A 324 5.60 1.51 -2.89
N PHE A 325 4.85 0.73 -3.66
CA PHE A 325 4.69 -0.70 -3.41
C PHE A 325 5.98 -1.51 -3.60
N ASP A 326 6.79 -1.17 -4.62
CA ASP A 326 8.10 -1.79 -4.87
C ASP A 326 8.98 -1.73 -3.62
N VAL A 327 9.25 -0.52 -3.15
CA VAL A 327 10.22 -0.29 -2.07
C VAL A 327 9.72 -0.69 -0.68
N ILE A 328 8.44 -1.04 -0.54
CA ILE A 328 7.89 -1.64 0.69
C ILE A 328 7.79 -3.18 0.60
N GLY A 329 8.20 -3.79 -0.51
CA GLY A 329 8.38 -5.24 -0.66
C GLY A 329 7.49 -5.93 -1.68
N TRP A 330 7.02 -5.25 -2.73
CA TRP A 330 6.28 -5.88 -3.84
C TRP A 330 7.05 -5.79 -5.16
N ASN A 331 7.56 -6.91 -5.64
CA ASN A 331 8.45 -6.97 -6.78
C ASN A 331 7.76 -6.65 -8.12
N ARG A 332 8.10 -5.50 -8.70
CA ARG A 332 7.49 -5.01 -9.96
C ARG A 332 7.75 -5.92 -11.17
N ALA A 333 6.69 -6.19 -11.92
CA ALA A 333 6.75 -6.82 -13.23
C ALA A 333 7.55 -5.97 -14.23
N GLY A 334 8.45 -6.60 -14.98
CA GLY A 334 9.27 -5.94 -16.00
C GLY A 334 10.50 -5.16 -15.48
N ASN A 335 10.70 -5.08 -14.16
CA ASN A 335 11.82 -4.38 -13.54
C ASN A 335 12.95 -5.29 -13.04
N ALA A 336 12.97 -6.56 -13.46
CA ALA A 336 14.03 -7.50 -13.07
C ALA A 336 15.40 -6.91 -13.44
N THR A 337 16.15 -6.42 -12.44
CA THR A 337 17.58 -6.31 -12.59
C THR A 337 18.10 -7.74 -12.79
N PRO A 338 18.93 -8.02 -13.82
CA PRO A 338 19.57 -9.32 -13.91
C PRO A 338 20.25 -9.57 -12.58
N ASN A 339 19.86 -10.64 -11.88
CA ASN A 339 20.46 -11.09 -10.62
C ASN A 339 21.95 -10.71 -10.60
N ALA A 340 22.42 -10.05 -9.54
CA ALA A 340 23.83 -9.66 -9.43
C ALA A 340 24.79 -10.88 -9.60
N GLN A 341 24.28 -12.10 -9.42
CA GLN A 341 24.96 -13.37 -9.72
C GLN A 341 25.24 -13.60 -11.22
N VAL A 342 24.43 -13.05 -12.13
CA VAL A 342 24.55 -13.18 -13.60
C VAL A 342 25.50 -12.13 -14.19
N LEU A 343 25.61 -10.96 -13.56
CA LEU A 343 26.54 -9.89 -13.97
C LEU A 343 28.02 -10.27 -13.80
N ASN A 344 28.35 -11.20 -12.88
CA ASN A 344 29.71 -11.73 -12.76
C ASN A 344 30.07 -12.71 -13.89
N PHE A 345 29.10 -13.39 -14.51
CA PHE A 345 29.38 -14.31 -15.62
C PHE A 345 29.61 -13.57 -16.94
N VAL A 346 28.98 -12.41 -17.12
CA VAL A 346 29.11 -11.58 -18.33
C VAL A 346 30.33 -10.66 -18.29
N ARG A 347 30.79 -10.23 -17.11
CA ARG A 347 31.99 -9.38 -16.97
C ARG A 347 33.31 -10.13 -17.23
N ASP A 348 33.33 -11.43 -17.02
CA ASP A 348 34.53 -12.24 -17.27
C ASP A 348 34.66 -12.71 -18.73
N SER A 349 33.63 -12.53 -19.55
CA SER A 349 33.59 -13.06 -20.93
C SER A 349 33.67 -12.00 -22.04
N ASN A 350 33.52 -10.70 -21.77
CA ASN A 350 33.70 -9.66 -22.79
C ASN A 350 34.25 -8.36 -22.21
N GLY A 351 35.58 -8.18 -22.28
CA GLY A 351 36.21 -6.90 -22.02
C GLY A 351 35.86 -5.88 -23.10
N ILE A 352 34.95 -4.94 -22.80
CA ILE A 352 34.84 -3.66 -23.51
C ILE A 352 34.54 -2.55 -22.49
N ALA A 353 35.39 -1.54 -22.51
CA ALA A 353 35.31 -0.34 -21.68
C ALA A 353 34.28 0.67 -22.22
N GLY A 354 33.59 1.35 -21.29
CA GLY A 354 33.16 2.75 -21.43
C GLY A 354 31.85 3.04 -22.16
N ALA A 355 30.87 3.60 -21.42
CA ALA A 355 30.18 4.86 -21.74
C ALA A 355 29.03 5.08 -20.73
N GLY A 356 29.06 6.22 -20.02
CA GLY A 356 27.92 6.71 -19.24
C GLY A 356 26.99 7.57 -20.09
N SER A 357 25.70 7.57 -19.75
CA SER A 357 24.69 8.59 -20.10
C SER A 357 23.41 8.26 -19.31
N VAL A 358 23.17 8.85 -18.13
CA VAL A 358 22.35 10.05 -17.88
C VAL A 358 21.02 10.04 -18.65
N ALA A 359 19.97 9.49 -18.04
CA ALA A 359 18.59 9.72 -18.49
C ALA A 359 18.01 10.92 -17.72
N ARG A 360 17.70 11.97 -18.47
CA ARG A 360 17.05 13.20 -18.01
C ARG A 360 15.56 12.93 -17.74
N ALA A 361 15.07 13.47 -16.64
CA ALA A 361 13.64 13.58 -16.35
C ALA A 361 12.96 14.47 -17.38
N ASP A 362 11.91 13.96 -18.03
CA ASP A 362 11.01 14.75 -18.87
C ASP A 362 9.76 15.08 -18.05
N ALA A 363 9.67 16.34 -17.65
CA ALA A 363 8.53 16.91 -16.95
C ALA A 363 7.55 17.43 -18.00
N THR A 364 6.40 16.77 -18.14
CA THR A 364 5.26 17.34 -18.87
C THR A 364 4.14 17.64 -17.89
N ALA A 365 3.89 18.93 -17.71
CA ALA A 365 2.81 19.48 -16.91
C ALA A 365 1.45 19.12 -17.52
N VAL A 366 0.49 18.73 -16.68
CA VAL A 366 -0.92 18.54 -17.03
C VAL A 366 -1.75 19.61 -16.29
N PRO A 367 -2.71 20.29 -16.94
CA PRO A 367 -3.47 21.40 -16.35
C PRO A 367 -4.60 20.91 -15.42
N GLU A 368 -4.90 21.71 -14.40
CA GLU A 368 -5.94 21.44 -13.39
C GLU A 368 -7.37 21.79 -13.84
N PRO A 369 -8.37 21.10 -13.27
CA PRO A 369 -9.70 21.69 -13.11
C PRO A 369 -10.18 21.74 -11.64
N ALA A 370 -10.47 22.98 -11.22
CA ALA A 370 -11.54 23.48 -10.36
C ALA A 370 -12.11 22.63 -9.20
N ASP A 371 -12.03 23.23 -8.00
CA ASP A 371 -12.70 22.93 -6.74
C ASP A 371 -14.07 22.23 -6.86
N PHE A 372 -14.15 20.97 -6.39
CA PHE A 372 -15.41 20.30 -6.10
C PHE A 372 -15.30 19.46 -4.82
N VAL A 373 -16.37 19.44 -4.03
CA VAL A 373 -16.40 18.84 -2.68
C VAL A 373 -16.42 17.30 -2.80
N GLY A 374 -15.25 16.67 -2.67
CA GLY A 374 -15.05 15.22 -2.72
C GLY A 374 -15.62 14.47 -1.51
N THR A 375 -16.19 13.28 -1.75
CA THR A 375 -16.74 12.38 -0.73
C THR A 375 -15.61 11.59 -0.07
N LEU A 376 -15.55 11.55 1.27
CA LEU A 376 -14.51 10.83 2.01
C LEU A 376 -14.67 9.30 1.84
N ILE A 377 -13.59 8.63 1.43
CA ILE A 377 -13.41 7.20 1.59
C ILE A 377 -12.90 6.96 3.02
N PHE A 378 -13.53 6.06 3.78
CA PHE A 378 -13.08 5.69 5.12
C PHE A 378 -12.40 4.31 5.07
N ALA A 379 -11.11 4.29 4.75
CA ALA A 379 -10.28 3.13 5.02
C ALA A 379 -9.88 3.16 6.51
N THR A 380 -10.69 2.54 7.36
CA THR A 380 -10.35 2.39 8.79
C THR A 380 -9.32 1.29 8.96
N ILE A 381 -8.04 1.65 9.12
CA ILE A 381 -7.03 0.71 9.61
C ILE A 381 -7.35 0.39 11.08
N THR A 382 -7.54 -0.89 11.34
CA THR A 382 -7.83 -1.48 12.65
C THR A 382 -6.68 -1.26 13.64
N ALA A 383 -6.75 -0.19 14.41
CA ALA A 383 -6.65 -0.32 15.86
C ALA A 383 -8.08 -0.15 16.39
N LYS A 384 -8.54 -1.05 17.26
CA LYS A 384 -9.83 -0.97 17.97
C LYS A 384 -9.99 0.26 18.89
N ILE A 385 -9.27 1.36 18.63
CA ILE A 385 -9.14 2.53 19.50
C ILE A 385 -9.19 3.81 18.64
N ALA A 386 -10.31 4.01 17.94
CA ALA A 386 -10.76 5.33 17.51
C ALA A 386 -12.25 5.42 17.83
N ILE A 387 -12.57 5.99 18.99
CA ILE A 387 -13.71 6.91 19.22
C ILE A 387 -14.93 6.72 18.28
N TYR A 388 -15.51 5.53 18.20
CA TYR A 388 -16.85 5.41 17.60
C TYR A 388 -17.93 6.05 18.51
N ARG A 389 -17.55 6.64 19.66
CA ARG A 389 -18.44 6.73 20.83
C ARG A 389 -18.62 8.07 21.54
N ARG A 390 -18.01 9.21 21.17
CA ARG A 390 -18.24 10.45 21.96
C ARG A 390 -18.78 11.70 21.28
N LYS A 391 -18.64 11.93 19.96
CA LYS A 391 -19.21 13.16 19.37
C LYS A 391 -20.61 13.02 18.75
N GLN A 392 -21.01 11.83 18.29
CA GLN A 392 -22.41 11.58 17.90
C GLN A 392 -23.35 11.58 19.12
N LEU A 393 -22.86 11.25 20.32
CA LEU A 393 -23.70 11.12 21.53
C LEU A 393 -23.82 12.42 22.35
N HIS A 394 -22.85 13.32 22.35
CA HIS A 394 -22.97 14.59 23.10
C HIS A 394 -23.65 15.73 22.32
N ALA A 395 -23.71 15.69 20.99
CA ALA A 395 -24.48 16.68 20.23
C ALA A 395 -25.98 16.33 20.14
N ALA A 396 -26.34 15.06 20.29
CA ALA A 396 -27.74 14.60 20.23
C ALA A 396 -28.48 14.64 21.58
N THR A 397 -27.79 14.92 22.70
CA THR A 397 -28.41 14.92 24.04
C THR A 397 -28.50 16.28 24.72
N ASP A 398 -27.94 17.37 24.16
CA ASP A 398 -27.82 18.63 24.90
C ASP A 398 -28.68 19.82 24.43
N LYS A 399 -29.58 19.68 23.44
CA LYS A 399 -30.52 20.77 23.08
C LYS A 399 -31.94 20.35 22.72
N SER A 400 -32.51 19.44 23.51
CA SER A 400 -33.96 19.35 23.71
C SER A 400 -34.32 19.88 25.11
N VAL A 401 -34.28 21.20 25.29
CA VAL A 401 -35.13 22.02 26.18
C VAL A 401 -35.33 23.37 25.52
#